data_AF-A0A0A2KQB0-F1
#
_entry.id   AF-A0A0A2KQB0-F1
#
_cell.length_a   1.000
_cell.length_b   1.000
_cell.length_c   1.000
_cell.angle_alpha   90.00
_cell.angle_beta   90.00
_cell.angle_gamma   90.00
#
_symmetry.space_group_name_H-M   'P 1'
#
loop_
_entity.id
_entity.type
_entity.pdbx_description
1 polymer ?
#
loop_
_entity_poly.entity_id
_entity_poly.type
_entity_poly.pdbx_seq_one_letter_code
_entity_poly.pdbx_strand_id
1 'polypeptide(L)'
;MSSSRQSEVEHWERKLYDYRKRHFELSARVHLSHLVFETGFRRRMDGRQNICRLKKMMKIQGCQRLIRENHVPVIVPRTHWQDYVRPRSGSGIIPCLDVELDYRLRAYDHENLITAARSVLDHDNQWWIVDVYLTDNEEASPDDHRNEAVALHHKFVQSLKERYPNDNRPPDGLIYERINLYEGHLNAPRDSLAAKNWWAVLEAVAGSKKGKYLKLFFKHETLHQKLNSLLVIPGLWEGMRIGLLHKVTAMHCDEPIACYWRLIFSTFSTLVGGRDELLPLIDGVTVDLLQSRVPKVSSKDLKFLEDNMKKGRLFPNFSEADQRGIWARLTEIDYPIPTLKTFFKDRLYLEVAQCVMKRLFVQPRSEKVTIDQGLYRKFYHPVPISMELRQRWLGDDLLEFWRFSFQYGFELTDHQRLKWPKDPDPEDLFDPQSSESSFIPNQEIWRHLFALMRWSYHPLVRVNT
;
A
#
# COMPACT_ATOMS: atom_id res chain seq x y z
N MET A 1 4.74 -27.79 23.91
CA MET A 1 3.78 -26.79 23.36
C MET A 1 3.45 -26.97 21.86
N SER A 2 4.18 -27.75 21.05
CA SER A 2 3.84 -27.91 19.60
C SER A 2 2.66 -28.84 19.32
N SER A 3 2.47 -29.90 20.12
CA SER A 3 1.38 -30.89 19.97
C SER A 3 -0.03 -30.25 19.98
N SER A 4 -0.27 -29.30 20.90
CA SER A 4 -1.56 -28.58 20.99
C SER A 4 -1.84 -27.60 19.83
N ARG A 5 -0.79 -27.10 19.16
CA ARG A 5 -0.94 -26.18 18.02
C ARG A 5 -1.21 -26.95 16.74
N GLN A 6 -0.48 -28.05 16.54
CA GLN A 6 -0.66 -28.90 15.38
C GLN A 6 -2.05 -29.54 15.39
N SER A 7 -2.55 -29.96 16.55
CA SER A 7 -3.91 -30.48 16.68
C SER A 7 -4.99 -29.45 16.34
N GLU A 8 -4.82 -28.18 16.72
CA GLU A 8 -5.73 -27.08 16.34
C GLU A 8 -5.74 -26.84 14.83
N VAL A 9 -4.55 -26.85 14.20
CA VAL A 9 -4.42 -26.71 12.74
C VAL A 9 -5.11 -27.88 12.02
N GLU A 10 -4.83 -29.12 12.41
CA GLU A 10 -5.44 -30.31 11.83
C GLU A 10 -6.96 -30.33 12.01
N HIS A 11 -7.44 -29.87 13.15
CA HIS A 11 -8.87 -29.78 13.42
C HIS A 11 -9.57 -28.85 12.42
N TRP A 12 -9.02 -27.65 12.20
CA TRP A 12 -9.56 -26.70 11.23
C TRP A 12 -9.36 -27.15 9.78
N GLU A 13 -8.21 -27.77 9.48
CA GLU A 13 -7.92 -28.31 8.15
C GLU A 13 -8.92 -29.41 7.77
N ARG A 14 -9.19 -30.36 8.66
CA ARG A 14 -10.19 -31.42 8.43
C ARG A 14 -11.58 -30.83 8.23
N LYS A 15 -12.00 -29.90 9.08
CA LYS A 15 -13.30 -29.22 8.94
C LYS A 15 -13.44 -28.51 7.60
N LEU A 16 -12.42 -27.75 7.19
CA LEU A 16 -12.42 -27.04 5.91
C LEU A 16 -12.37 -28.00 4.72
N TYR A 17 -11.60 -29.09 4.82
CA TYR A 17 -11.53 -30.14 3.81
C TYR A 17 -12.91 -30.79 3.61
N ASP A 18 -13.54 -31.23 4.69
CA ASP A 18 -14.87 -31.86 4.66
C ASP A 18 -15.93 -30.88 4.15
N TYR A 19 -15.92 -29.63 4.61
CA TYR A 19 -16.82 -28.58 4.14
C TYR A 19 -16.65 -28.36 2.63
N ARG A 20 -15.41 -28.15 2.18
CA ARG A 20 -15.09 -27.96 0.76
C ARG A 20 -15.55 -29.14 -0.08
N LYS A 21 -15.34 -30.38 0.38
CA LYS A 21 -15.74 -31.60 -0.33
C LYS A 21 -17.25 -31.74 -0.42
N ARG A 22 -17.99 -31.44 0.64
CA ARG A 22 -19.47 -31.52 0.68
C ARG A 22 -20.14 -30.44 -0.15
N HIS A 23 -19.52 -29.28 -0.27
CA HIS A 23 -20.07 -28.15 -1.01
C HIS A 23 -19.58 -28.09 -2.45
N PHE A 24 -18.52 -28.79 -2.83
CA PHE A 24 -18.09 -28.88 -4.22
C PHE A 24 -19.10 -29.68 -5.04
N GLU A 25 -19.59 -29.07 -6.12
CA GLU A 25 -20.55 -29.70 -7.02
C GLU A 25 -19.86 -30.22 -8.28
N LEU A 26 -19.21 -29.33 -9.03
CA LEU A 26 -18.54 -29.68 -10.28
C LEU A 26 -17.54 -28.60 -10.75
N SER A 27 -16.66 -28.98 -11.67
CA SER A 27 -15.87 -28.03 -12.46
C SER A 27 -16.48 -27.88 -13.85
N ALA A 28 -16.72 -26.65 -14.31
CA ALA A 28 -17.35 -26.40 -15.59
C ALA A 28 -16.83 -25.15 -16.29
N ARG A 29 -17.03 -25.10 -17.61
CA ARG A 29 -16.74 -23.95 -18.45
C ARG A 29 -17.84 -22.91 -18.32
N VAL A 30 -17.47 -21.66 -18.10
CA VAL A 30 -18.40 -20.53 -18.13
C VAL A 30 -17.82 -19.39 -18.96
N HIS A 31 -18.69 -18.62 -19.60
CA HIS A 31 -18.26 -17.43 -20.32
C HIS A 31 -17.76 -16.36 -19.33
N LEU A 32 -16.68 -15.69 -19.71
CA LEU A 32 -15.95 -14.75 -18.84
C LEU A 32 -16.78 -13.55 -18.41
N SER A 33 -17.81 -13.16 -19.17
CA SER A 33 -18.71 -12.04 -18.82
C SER A 33 -19.55 -12.30 -17.56
N HIS A 34 -19.82 -13.56 -17.21
CA HIS A 34 -20.62 -13.88 -16.03
C HIS A 34 -19.83 -13.77 -14.72
N LEU A 35 -18.50 -13.70 -14.77
CA LEU A 35 -17.64 -13.64 -13.59
C LEU A 35 -17.52 -12.22 -13.06
N VAL A 36 -17.91 -12.03 -11.80
CA VAL A 36 -17.73 -10.76 -11.06
C VAL A 36 -16.85 -10.97 -9.84
N PHE A 37 -16.05 -9.95 -9.53
CA PHE A 37 -15.10 -9.96 -8.41
C PHE A 37 -15.45 -8.85 -7.43
N GLU A 38 -15.31 -9.16 -6.15
CA GLU A 38 -15.55 -8.21 -5.06
C GLU A 38 -14.59 -7.00 -5.13
N THR A 39 -15.11 -5.83 -4.81
CA THR A 39 -14.32 -4.60 -4.65
C THR A 39 -13.70 -4.54 -3.27
N GLY A 40 -12.59 -5.25 -3.07
CA GLY A 40 -11.83 -5.26 -1.81
C GLY A 40 -10.50 -4.48 -1.86
N PHE A 41 -9.81 -4.43 -0.72
CA PHE A 41 -8.50 -3.79 -0.56
C PHE A 41 -7.49 -4.23 -1.64
N ARG A 42 -7.36 -5.55 -1.88
CA ARG A 42 -6.47 -6.12 -2.90
C ARG A 42 -6.74 -5.55 -4.30
N ARG A 43 -8.02 -5.42 -4.69
CA ARG A 43 -8.42 -4.90 -6.00
C ARG A 43 -8.16 -3.41 -6.12
N ARG A 44 -8.48 -2.65 -5.07
CA ARG A 44 -8.24 -1.20 -5.01
C ARG A 44 -6.74 -0.88 -5.00
N MET A 45 -5.92 -1.69 -4.36
CA MET A 45 -4.47 -1.51 -4.32
C MET A 45 -3.77 -1.83 -5.66
N ASP A 46 -4.31 -2.71 -6.49
CA ASP A 46 -3.62 -3.20 -7.70
C ASP A 46 -3.48 -2.14 -8.80
N GLY A 47 -2.26 -1.66 -9.07
CA GLY A 47 -1.90 -0.83 -10.22
C GLY A 47 -1.75 -1.58 -11.55
N ARG A 48 -2.27 -2.82 -11.62
CA ARG A 48 -2.43 -3.62 -12.85
C ARG A 48 -1.14 -4.16 -13.47
N GLN A 49 0.00 -4.02 -12.80
CA GLN A 49 1.30 -4.56 -13.28
C GLN A 49 1.26 -6.09 -13.45
N ASN A 50 0.64 -6.81 -12.51
CA ASN A 50 0.51 -8.26 -12.60
C ASN A 50 -0.37 -8.67 -13.80
N ILE A 51 -1.40 -7.88 -14.13
CA ILE A 51 -2.21 -8.12 -15.33
C ILE A 51 -1.35 -7.99 -16.58
N CYS A 52 -0.52 -6.94 -16.70
CA CYS A 52 0.42 -6.79 -17.80
C CYS A 52 1.39 -7.98 -17.93
N ARG A 53 1.92 -8.47 -16.81
CA ARG A 53 2.77 -9.66 -16.77
C ARG A 53 2.02 -10.90 -17.26
N LEU A 54 0.81 -11.14 -16.77
CA LEU A 54 -0.04 -12.28 -17.15
C LEU A 54 -0.42 -12.23 -18.64
N LYS A 55 -0.76 -11.05 -19.19
CA LYS A 55 -1.00 -10.88 -20.63
C LYS A 55 0.21 -11.30 -21.46
N LYS A 56 1.42 -10.86 -21.08
CA LYS A 56 2.66 -11.24 -21.77
C LYS A 56 2.88 -12.76 -21.69
N MET A 57 2.72 -13.32 -20.50
CA MET A 57 2.87 -14.76 -20.26
C MET A 57 1.89 -15.58 -21.12
N MET A 58 0.60 -15.21 -21.15
CA MET A 58 -0.42 -15.87 -21.96
C MET A 58 -0.14 -15.77 -23.46
N LYS A 59 0.44 -14.66 -23.94
CA LYS A 59 0.85 -14.53 -25.34
C LYS A 59 2.01 -15.46 -25.72
N ILE A 60 2.87 -15.80 -24.77
CA ILE A 60 4.05 -16.65 -25.00
C ILE A 60 3.68 -18.14 -24.91
N GLN A 61 3.04 -18.56 -23.82
CA GLN A 61 2.79 -19.98 -23.53
C GLN A 61 1.35 -20.43 -23.81
N GLY A 62 0.49 -19.51 -24.27
CA GLY A 62 -0.95 -19.74 -24.37
C GLY A 62 -1.68 -19.64 -23.02
N CYS A 63 -3.00 -19.84 -23.06
CA CYS A 63 -3.86 -19.85 -21.87
C CYS A 63 -4.06 -21.28 -21.35
N GLN A 64 -3.41 -21.61 -20.24
CA GLN A 64 -3.46 -22.94 -19.63
C GLN A 64 -4.71 -23.12 -18.74
N ARG A 65 -5.90 -23.17 -19.35
CA ARG A 65 -7.18 -23.16 -18.64
C ARG A 65 -7.50 -24.46 -17.89
N LEU A 66 -6.99 -25.58 -18.40
CA LEU A 66 -7.23 -26.93 -17.86
C LEU A 66 -6.42 -27.23 -16.59
N ILE A 67 -5.42 -26.39 -16.27
CA ILE A 67 -4.61 -26.53 -15.06
C ILE A 67 -5.48 -26.15 -13.86
N ARG A 68 -5.55 -27.03 -12.86
CA ARG A 68 -6.44 -26.87 -11.70
C ARG A 68 -6.15 -25.60 -10.90
N GLU A 69 -4.88 -25.20 -10.81
CA GLU A 69 -4.43 -23.98 -10.13
C GLU A 69 -4.95 -22.71 -10.80
N ASN A 70 -5.37 -22.79 -12.07
CA ASN A 70 -5.96 -21.71 -12.82
C ASN A 70 -7.50 -21.72 -12.77
N HIS A 71 -8.14 -22.75 -12.19
CA HIS A 71 -9.59 -22.76 -12.03
C HIS A 71 -10.03 -21.66 -11.06
N VAL A 72 -11.16 -21.02 -11.37
CA VAL A 72 -11.71 -19.95 -10.55
C VAL A 72 -12.79 -20.51 -9.62
N PRO A 73 -12.62 -20.47 -8.30
CA PRO A 73 -13.67 -20.91 -7.40
C PRO A 73 -14.85 -19.91 -7.39
N VAL A 74 -16.07 -20.43 -7.53
CA VAL A 74 -17.31 -19.65 -7.46
C VAL A 74 -18.23 -20.27 -6.41
N ILE A 75 -18.92 -19.42 -5.65
CA ILE A 75 -19.96 -19.86 -4.72
C ILE A 75 -21.32 -19.52 -5.31
N VAL A 76 -22.22 -20.50 -5.32
CA VAL A 76 -23.60 -20.36 -5.81
C VAL A 76 -24.55 -20.78 -4.70
N PRO A 77 -25.52 -19.94 -4.31
CA PRO A 77 -26.57 -20.35 -3.39
C PRO A 77 -27.33 -21.56 -3.94
N ARG A 78 -27.67 -22.54 -3.09
CA ARG A 78 -28.41 -23.73 -3.54
C ARG A 78 -29.75 -23.38 -4.17
N THR A 79 -30.41 -22.35 -3.66
CA THR A 79 -31.65 -21.80 -4.21
C THR A 79 -31.52 -21.30 -5.65
N HIS A 80 -30.30 -21.00 -6.12
CA HIS A 80 -30.07 -20.53 -7.49
C HIS A 80 -29.60 -21.65 -8.43
N TRP A 81 -29.29 -22.82 -7.89
CA TRP A 81 -28.84 -23.98 -8.65
C TRP A 81 -30.01 -24.61 -9.41
N GLN A 82 -29.78 -25.00 -10.65
CA GLN A 82 -30.78 -25.46 -11.63
C GLN A 82 -31.74 -24.39 -12.15
N ASP A 83 -32.03 -23.35 -11.36
CA ASP A 83 -32.90 -22.24 -11.76
C ASP A 83 -32.14 -21.21 -12.63
N TYR A 84 -31.12 -20.55 -12.05
CA TYR A 84 -30.35 -19.50 -12.72
C TYR A 84 -29.01 -20.00 -13.27
N VAL A 85 -28.48 -21.06 -12.66
CA VAL A 85 -27.19 -21.66 -13.00
C VAL A 85 -27.38 -23.16 -13.11
N ARG A 86 -27.19 -23.72 -14.31
CA ARG A 86 -27.36 -25.17 -14.54
C ARG A 86 -26.25 -25.76 -15.39
N PRO A 87 -25.81 -26.99 -15.09
CA PRO A 87 -24.84 -27.68 -15.92
C PRO A 87 -25.50 -28.16 -17.21
N ARG A 88 -24.80 -27.94 -18.32
CA ARG A 88 -25.12 -28.48 -19.64
C ARG A 88 -24.03 -29.47 -20.02
N SER A 89 -24.42 -30.73 -20.19
CA SER A 89 -23.54 -31.74 -20.79
C SER A 89 -23.25 -31.35 -22.24
N GLY A 90 -22.01 -30.94 -22.51
CA GLY A 90 -21.53 -30.66 -23.87
C GLY A 90 -20.78 -31.85 -24.45
N SER A 91 -20.40 -31.76 -25.73
CA SER A 91 -19.57 -32.76 -26.44
C SER A 91 -18.11 -32.83 -25.96
N GLY A 92 -17.73 -32.06 -24.93
CA GLY A 92 -16.36 -31.97 -24.41
C GLY A 92 -16.20 -32.64 -23.05
N ILE A 93 -14.94 -32.86 -22.65
CA ILE A 93 -14.54 -33.50 -21.38
C ILE A 93 -15.08 -32.74 -20.15
N ILE A 94 -15.28 -31.42 -20.29
CA ILE A 94 -15.73 -30.53 -19.20
C ILE A 94 -17.09 -29.93 -19.57
N PRO A 95 -18.11 -30.07 -18.69
CA PRO A 95 -19.45 -29.54 -18.94
C PRO A 95 -19.41 -28.00 -19.03
N CYS A 96 -20.43 -27.42 -19.66
CA CYS A 96 -20.64 -25.98 -19.67
C CYS A 96 -21.64 -25.60 -18.57
N LEU A 97 -21.52 -24.39 -18.03
CA LEU A 97 -22.55 -23.78 -17.20
C LEU A 97 -23.38 -22.83 -18.04
N ASP A 98 -24.68 -23.10 -18.07
CA ASP A 98 -25.66 -22.13 -18.51
C ASP A 98 -25.95 -21.20 -17.35
N VAL A 99 -25.69 -19.92 -17.57
CA VAL A 99 -25.95 -18.86 -16.60
C VAL A 99 -26.94 -17.91 -17.25
N GLU A 100 -28.03 -17.61 -16.54
CA GLU A 100 -29.02 -16.64 -17.01
C GLU A 100 -28.37 -15.28 -17.30
N LEU A 101 -28.89 -14.57 -18.31
CA LEU A 101 -28.27 -13.36 -18.86
C LEU A 101 -28.00 -12.27 -17.81
N ASP A 102 -28.89 -12.13 -16.83
CA ASP A 102 -28.79 -11.13 -15.77
C ASP A 102 -28.10 -11.66 -14.51
N TYR A 103 -27.81 -12.96 -14.46
CA TYR A 103 -27.13 -13.57 -13.32
C TYR A 103 -25.61 -13.43 -13.43
N ARG A 104 -24.95 -13.21 -12.28
CA ARG A 104 -23.49 -13.05 -12.19
C ARG A 104 -22.93 -13.97 -11.11
N LEU A 105 -21.90 -14.71 -11.48
CA LEU A 105 -21.17 -15.61 -10.58
C LEU A 105 -20.13 -14.81 -9.81
N ARG A 106 -20.28 -14.77 -8.48
CA ARG A 106 -19.26 -14.22 -7.57
C ARG A 106 -18.05 -15.15 -7.57
N ALA A 107 -16.96 -14.68 -8.16
CA ALA A 107 -15.68 -15.36 -8.23
C ALA A 107 -14.75 -14.93 -7.09
N TYR A 108 -14.03 -15.91 -6.53
CA TYR A 108 -13.11 -15.71 -5.42
C TYR A 108 -11.67 -15.96 -5.93
N ASP A 109 -10.77 -15.00 -5.72
CA ASP A 109 -9.39 -15.00 -6.26
C ASP A 109 -9.30 -14.90 -7.81
N HIS A 110 -8.08 -14.90 -8.37
CA HIS A 110 -7.79 -14.93 -9.81
C HIS A 110 -8.33 -13.76 -10.66
N GLU A 111 -8.76 -12.65 -10.06
CA GLU A 111 -9.24 -11.47 -10.82
C GLU A 111 -8.24 -11.01 -11.89
N ASN A 112 -6.95 -10.94 -11.55
CA ASN A 112 -5.91 -10.50 -12.49
C ASN A 112 -5.70 -11.47 -13.65
N LEU A 113 -5.85 -12.78 -13.38
CA LEU A 113 -5.80 -13.82 -14.39
C LEU A 113 -6.95 -13.67 -15.37
N ILE A 114 -8.18 -13.54 -14.85
CA ILE A 114 -9.38 -13.38 -15.66
C ILE A 114 -9.39 -12.06 -16.44
N THR A 115 -8.94 -10.98 -15.81
CA THR A 115 -8.79 -9.68 -16.48
C THR A 115 -7.76 -9.72 -17.60
N ALA A 116 -6.64 -10.43 -17.41
CA ALA A 116 -5.66 -10.65 -18.47
C ALA A 116 -6.26 -11.50 -19.61
N ALA A 117 -6.91 -12.62 -19.27
CA ALA A 117 -7.53 -13.53 -20.23
C ALA A 117 -8.57 -12.82 -21.10
N ARG A 118 -9.47 -12.02 -20.51
CA ARG A 118 -10.47 -11.23 -21.27
C ARG A 118 -9.85 -10.39 -22.38
N SER A 119 -8.63 -9.89 -22.18
CA SER A 119 -7.95 -9.04 -23.16
C SER A 119 -7.06 -9.78 -24.16
N VAL A 120 -6.77 -11.06 -23.93
CA VAL A 120 -5.89 -11.88 -24.79
C VAL A 120 -6.69 -12.83 -25.65
N LEU A 121 -7.84 -13.29 -25.17
CA LEU A 121 -8.68 -14.28 -25.83
C LEU A 121 -9.59 -13.64 -26.88
N ASP A 122 -9.76 -14.32 -28.01
CA ASP A 122 -10.77 -13.96 -29.01
C ASP A 122 -12.18 -14.21 -28.50
N HIS A 123 -13.18 -13.57 -29.12
CA HIS A 123 -14.59 -13.62 -28.72
C HIS A 123 -15.12 -15.05 -28.55
N ASP A 124 -14.85 -15.95 -29.50
CA ASP A 124 -15.31 -17.35 -29.47
C ASP A 124 -14.65 -18.16 -28.34
N ASN A 125 -13.56 -17.64 -27.78
CA ASN A 125 -12.73 -18.28 -26.79
C ASN A 125 -12.85 -17.63 -25.41
N GLN A 126 -13.80 -16.72 -25.18
CA GLN A 126 -14.03 -16.02 -23.90
C GLN A 126 -14.66 -16.90 -22.81
N TRP A 127 -14.07 -18.07 -22.54
CA TRP A 127 -14.52 -18.99 -21.50
C TRP A 127 -13.39 -19.38 -20.55
N TRP A 128 -13.76 -19.73 -19.31
CA TRP A 128 -12.83 -20.21 -18.29
C TRP A 128 -13.45 -21.35 -17.47
N ILE A 129 -12.62 -22.13 -16.78
CA ILE A 129 -13.11 -23.20 -15.90
C ILE A 129 -13.30 -22.64 -14.49
N VAL A 130 -14.49 -22.85 -13.96
CA VAL A 130 -14.83 -22.56 -12.58
C VAL A 130 -15.01 -23.83 -11.79
N ASP A 131 -14.62 -23.79 -10.51
CA ASP A 131 -14.98 -24.81 -9.52
C ASP A 131 -16.22 -24.29 -8.77
N VAL A 132 -17.36 -24.94 -8.95
CA VAL A 132 -18.63 -24.53 -8.34
C VAL A 132 -18.78 -25.12 -6.94
N TYR A 133 -19.03 -24.26 -5.97
CA TYR A 133 -19.38 -24.63 -4.61
C TYR A 133 -20.80 -24.17 -4.28
N LEU A 134 -21.64 -25.08 -3.81
CA LEU A 134 -23.04 -24.81 -3.47
C LEU A 134 -23.20 -24.56 -1.97
N THR A 135 -23.85 -23.47 -1.58
CA THR A 135 -24.03 -23.10 -0.16
C THR A 135 -25.49 -22.82 0.20
N ASP A 136 -25.87 -23.17 1.42
CA ASP A 136 -27.27 -23.17 1.88
C ASP A 136 -27.77 -21.83 2.44
N ASN A 137 -26.90 -20.85 2.71
CA ASN A 137 -27.31 -19.61 3.38
C ASN A 137 -27.00 -18.34 2.59
N GLU A 138 -28.05 -17.53 2.48
CA GLU A 138 -28.02 -16.07 2.30
C GLU A 138 -27.30 -15.40 3.49
N GLU A 139 -26.75 -14.23 3.24
CA GLU A 139 -25.86 -13.44 4.09
C GLU A 139 -26.24 -13.45 5.58
N ALA A 140 -25.61 -14.34 6.35
CA ALA A 140 -25.76 -14.38 7.80
C ALA A 140 -25.21 -13.09 8.41
N SER A 141 -26.06 -12.38 9.16
CA SER A 141 -25.72 -11.15 9.87
C SER A 141 -24.45 -11.34 10.73
N PRO A 142 -23.50 -10.39 10.75
CA PRO A 142 -22.25 -10.48 11.50
C PRO A 142 -22.41 -10.65 13.02
N ASP A 143 -23.59 -10.36 13.58
CA ASP A 143 -23.79 -10.23 15.03
C ASP A 143 -24.14 -11.54 15.76
N ASP A 144 -24.32 -12.66 15.06
CA ASP A 144 -24.72 -13.92 15.69
C ASP A 144 -23.52 -14.87 15.92
N HIS A 145 -22.69 -14.53 16.91
CA HIS A 145 -21.47 -15.27 17.30
C HIS A 145 -21.72 -16.66 17.95
N ARG A 146 -22.75 -17.42 17.55
CA ARG A 146 -23.00 -18.75 18.12
C ARG A 146 -23.08 -19.91 17.14
N ASN A 147 -23.09 -19.70 15.82
CA ASN A 147 -23.15 -20.81 14.87
C ASN A 147 -21.78 -21.17 14.30
N GLU A 148 -21.22 -22.29 14.76
CA GLU A 148 -19.98 -22.89 14.24
C GLU A 148 -20.01 -23.06 12.70
N ALA A 149 -21.19 -23.30 12.12
CA ALA A 149 -21.36 -23.40 10.66
C ALA A 149 -21.10 -22.06 9.94
N VAL A 150 -21.48 -20.93 10.53
CA VAL A 150 -21.22 -19.58 9.98
C VAL A 150 -19.73 -19.26 10.03
N ALA A 151 -19.07 -19.57 11.15
CA ALA A 151 -17.62 -19.42 11.28
C ALA A 151 -16.86 -20.30 10.27
N LEU A 152 -17.33 -21.53 10.06
CA LEU A 152 -16.75 -22.44 9.07
C LEU A 152 -16.95 -21.94 7.64
N HIS A 153 -18.14 -21.43 7.30
CA HIS A 153 -18.40 -20.81 6.01
C HIS A 153 -17.51 -19.59 5.76
N HIS A 154 -17.38 -18.70 6.75
CA HIS A 154 -16.50 -17.53 6.65
C HIS A 154 -15.03 -17.94 6.42
N LYS A 155 -14.51 -18.91 7.19
CA LYS A 155 -13.16 -19.45 6.99
C LYS A 155 -13.01 -20.13 5.63
N PHE A 156 -14.04 -20.81 5.14
CA PHE A 156 -14.05 -21.38 3.79
C PHE A 156 -13.92 -20.29 2.73
N VAL A 157 -14.79 -19.27 2.76
CA VAL A 157 -14.72 -18.12 1.83
C VAL A 157 -13.34 -17.45 1.89
N GLN A 158 -12.80 -17.23 3.08
CA GLN A 158 -11.45 -16.70 3.28
C GLN A 158 -10.39 -17.59 2.60
N SER A 159 -10.47 -18.91 2.77
CA SER A 159 -9.55 -19.87 2.14
C SER A 159 -9.63 -19.88 0.60
N LEU A 160 -10.75 -19.42 0.02
CA LEU A 160 -10.87 -19.21 -1.43
C LEU A 160 -10.21 -17.89 -1.85
N LYS A 161 -10.43 -16.80 -1.09
CA LYS A 161 -9.89 -15.47 -1.41
C LYS A 161 -8.37 -15.36 -1.24
N GLU A 162 -7.82 -16.10 -0.27
CA GLU A 162 -6.43 -16.01 0.17
C GLU A 162 -5.60 -17.21 -0.30
N ARG A 163 -5.82 -17.66 -1.53
CA ARG A 163 -4.98 -18.67 -2.16
C ARG A 163 -3.72 -18.02 -2.72
N TYR A 164 -2.57 -18.42 -2.17
CA TYR A 164 -1.27 -18.05 -2.70
C TYR A 164 -0.52 -19.35 -2.99
N PRO A 165 -0.65 -19.93 -4.21
CA PRO A 165 0.30 -20.95 -4.62
C PRO A 165 1.71 -20.38 -4.43
N ASN A 166 2.65 -21.21 -3.96
CA ASN A 166 3.98 -20.79 -3.49
C ASN A 166 4.75 -19.89 -4.49
N ASP A 167 4.37 -19.90 -5.76
CA ASP A 167 5.00 -19.16 -6.86
C ASP A 167 4.43 -17.74 -7.09
N ASN A 168 3.24 -17.40 -6.57
CA ASN A 168 2.63 -16.07 -6.74
C ASN A 168 2.56 -15.32 -5.42
N ARG A 169 3.69 -14.71 -5.05
CA ARG A 169 3.81 -14.00 -3.77
C ARG A 169 2.93 -12.75 -3.74
N PRO A 170 2.10 -12.56 -2.70
CA PRO A 170 1.37 -11.32 -2.53
C PRO A 170 2.34 -10.14 -2.35
N PRO A 171 1.97 -8.94 -2.82
CA PRO A 171 2.79 -7.75 -2.65
C PRO A 171 2.87 -7.35 -1.17
N ASP A 172 3.96 -6.67 -0.80
CA ASP A 172 4.25 -6.25 0.59
C ASP A 172 3.10 -5.48 1.23
N GLY A 173 2.36 -4.67 0.46
CA GLY A 173 1.21 -3.91 0.98
C GLY A 173 0.04 -4.79 1.42
N LEU A 174 -0.28 -5.83 0.65
CA LEU A 174 -1.32 -6.78 1.01
C LEU A 174 -0.91 -7.63 2.22
N ILE A 175 0.36 -8.06 2.27
CA ILE A 175 0.88 -8.78 3.44
C ILE A 175 0.77 -7.91 4.70
N TYR A 176 1.17 -6.64 4.60
CA TYR A 176 1.11 -5.71 5.73
C TYR A 176 -0.32 -5.50 6.22
N GLU A 177 -1.27 -5.24 5.31
CA GLU A 177 -2.69 -5.05 5.66
C GLU A 177 -3.27 -6.29 6.32
N ARG A 178 -3.03 -7.48 5.75
CA ARG A 178 -3.58 -8.74 6.28
C ARG A 178 -3.03 -9.13 7.64
N ILE A 179 -1.74 -8.92 7.88
CA ILE A 179 -1.16 -9.11 9.21
C ILE A 179 -1.80 -8.15 10.20
N ASN A 180 -1.95 -6.86 9.86
CA ASN A 180 -2.60 -5.88 10.72
C ASN A 180 -4.06 -6.22 11.04
N LEU A 181 -4.82 -6.64 10.03
CA LEU A 181 -6.21 -7.07 10.15
C LEU A 181 -6.33 -8.23 11.14
N TYR A 182 -5.60 -9.33 10.90
CA TYR A 182 -5.75 -10.54 11.69
C TYR A 182 -5.06 -10.48 13.07
N GLU A 183 -4.09 -9.60 13.27
CA GLU A 183 -3.55 -9.32 14.62
C GLU A 183 -4.47 -8.44 15.47
N GLY A 184 -5.50 -7.83 14.87
CA GLY A 184 -6.48 -7.00 15.56
C GLY A 184 -6.10 -5.52 15.66
N HIS A 185 -5.17 -5.05 14.82
CA HIS A 185 -4.71 -3.65 14.82
C HIS A 185 -5.66 -2.69 14.07
N LEU A 186 -6.69 -3.21 13.39
CA LEU A 186 -7.63 -2.45 12.54
C LEU A 186 -9.07 -2.50 13.05
N ASN A 187 -9.28 -2.55 14.36
CA ASN A 187 -10.60 -2.72 15.00
C ASN A 187 -11.34 -4.00 14.59
N ALA A 188 -10.61 -5.00 14.07
CA ALA A 188 -11.14 -6.33 13.75
C ALA A 188 -10.82 -7.33 14.87
N PRO A 189 -11.65 -8.37 15.07
CA PRO A 189 -11.33 -9.43 16.01
C PRO A 189 -10.06 -10.15 15.58
N ARG A 190 -9.20 -10.45 16.55
CA ARG A 190 -7.93 -11.15 16.30
C ARG A 190 -8.19 -12.58 15.83
N ASP A 191 -7.69 -12.95 14.65
CA ASP A 191 -7.60 -14.33 14.17
C ASP A 191 -6.15 -14.81 14.20
N SER A 192 -5.79 -15.51 15.27
CA SER A 192 -4.43 -16.01 15.50
C SER A 192 -3.95 -16.97 14.41
N LEU A 193 -4.85 -17.78 13.84
CA LEU A 193 -4.49 -18.76 12.81
C LEU A 193 -4.22 -18.06 11.48
N ALA A 194 -5.13 -17.16 11.07
CA ALA A 194 -4.96 -16.38 9.85
C ALA A 194 -3.71 -15.49 9.92
N ALA A 195 -3.47 -14.81 11.04
CA ALA A 195 -2.26 -14.02 11.25
C ALA A 195 -0.99 -14.87 11.09
N LYS A 196 -0.95 -16.07 11.71
CA LYS A 196 0.19 -17.00 11.58
C LYS A 196 0.41 -17.45 10.13
N ASN A 197 -0.65 -17.68 9.35
CA ASN A 197 -0.54 -18.03 7.94
C ASN A 197 0.11 -16.90 7.13
N TRP A 198 -0.31 -15.66 7.35
CA TRP A 198 0.27 -14.49 6.68
C TRP A 198 1.72 -14.21 7.11
N TRP A 199 2.06 -14.44 8.37
CA TRP A 199 3.45 -14.45 8.83
C TRP A 199 4.27 -15.54 8.13
N ALA A 200 3.72 -16.75 7.98
CA ALA A 200 4.39 -17.83 7.26
C ALA A 200 4.64 -17.48 5.78
N VAL A 201 3.66 -16.87 5.10
CA VAL A 201 3.83 -16.37 3.72
C VAL A 201 5.00 -15.39 3.61
N LEU A 202 5.16 -14.49 4.59
CA LEU A 202 6.25 -13.52 4.62
C LEU A 202 7.62 -14.15 4.91
N GLU A 203 7.65 -15.20 5.75
CA GLU A 203 8.87 -15.83 6.26
C GLU A 203 9.32 -17.07 5.46
N ALA A 204 8.45 -17.67 4.65
CA ALA A 204 8.76 -18.87 3.85
C ALA A 204 9.84 -18.64 2.77
N VAL A 205 10.14 -17.39 2.44
CA VAL A 205 11.19 -17.05 1.47
C VAL A 205 12.56 -17.25 2.10
N ALA A 206 13.29 -18.27 1.64
CA ALA A 206 14.65 -18.53 2.05
C ALA A 206 15.53 -17.26 2.00
N GLY A 207 16.22 -16.95 3.10
CA GLY A 207 17.08 -15.77 3.22
C GLY A 207 16.35 -14.44 3.43
N SER A 208 15.02 -14.39 3.35
CA SER A 208 14.25 -13.17 3.61
C SER A 208 14.31 -12.78 5.09
N LYS A 209 14.65 -11.51 5.34
CA LYS A 209 14.62 -10.90 6.68
C LYS A 209 13.35 -10.08 6.94
N LYS A 210 12.40 -10.08 5.98
CA LYS A 210 11.20 -9.22 6.05
C LYS A 210 10.35 -9.46 7.30
N GLY A 211 10.16 -10.72 7.71
CA GLY A 211 9.43 -11.05 8.94
C GLY A 211 10.06 -10.42 10.19
N LYS A 212 11.40 -10.53 10.32
CA LYS A 212 12.15 -9.86 11.40
C LYS A 212 11.99 -8.34 11.36
N TYR A 213 12.08 -7.75 10.17
CA TYR A 213 11.95 -6.30 10.00
C TYR A 213 10.56 -5.79 10.38
N LEU A 214 9.51 -6.50 9.98
CA LEU A 214 8.13 -6.14 10.32
C LEU A 214 7.86 -6.30 11.83
N LYS A 215 8.29 -7.41 12.44
CA LYS A 215 8.19 -7.62 13.90
C LYS A 215 8.89 -6.53 14.70
N LEU A 216 10.06 -6.07 14.23
CA LEU A 216 10.77 -4.96 14.85
C LEU A 216 9.99 -3.64 14.68
N PHE A 217 9.46 -3.39 13.48
CA PHE A 217 8.67 -2.20 13.19
C PHE A 217 7.41 -2.10 14.05
N PHE A 218 6.68 -3.20 14.29
CA PHE A 218 5.49 -3.19 15.15
C PHE A 218 5.78 -2.83 16.61
N LYS A 219 7.04 -2.94 17.08
CA LYS A 219 7.44 -2.45 18.41
C LYS A 219 7.53 -0.92 18.48
N HIS A 220 7.55 -0.24 17.34
CA HIS A 220 7.51 1.22 17.26
C HIS A 220 6.06 1.68 17.10
N GLU A 221 5.29 1.64 18.20
CA GLU A 221 3.83 1.85 18.20
C GLU A 221 3.40 3.15 17.50
N THR A 222 4.10 4.26 17.73
CA THR A 222 3.77 5.56 17.11
C THR A 222 3.92 5.54 15.59
N LEU A 223 4.99 4.94 15.06
CA LEU A 223 5.18 4.81 13.62
C LEU A 223 4.21 3.80 13.02
N HIS A 224 3.96 2.71 13.73
CA HIS A 224 3.00 1.70 13.30
C HIS A 224 1.59 2.29 13.17
N GLN A 225 1.11 3.01 14.18
CA GLN A 225 -0.19 3.69 14.15
C GLN A 225 -0.28 4.71 13.01
N LYS A 226 0.76 5.53 12.81
CA LYS A 226 0.78 6.53 11.72
C LYS A 226 0.84 5.90 10.33
N LEU A 227 1.51 4.76 10.17
CA LEU A 227 1.49 4.04 8.89
C LEU A 227 0.12 3.37 8.66
N ASN A 228 -0.49 2.83 9.72
CA ASN A 228 -1.83 2.23 9.66
C ASN A 228 -2.91 3.26 9.28
N SER A 229 -2.76 4.54 9.62
CA SER A 229 -3.72 5.57 9.20
C SER A 229 -3.82 5.74 7.67
N LEU A 230 -2.83 5.25 6.92
CA LEU A 230 -2.86 5.23 5.45
C LEU A 230 -3.60 4.02 4.86
N LEU A 231 -3.99 3.01 5.67
CA LEU A 231 -4.71 1.82 5.19
C LEU A 231 -6.08 2.13 4.61
N VAL A 232 -6.68 3.27 4.98
CA VAL A 232 -7.95 3.75 4.43
C VAL A 232 -7.84 4.14 2.93
N ILE A 233 -6.63 4.29 2.39
CA ILE A 233 -6.37 4.57 0.97
C ILE A 233 -5.65 3.35 0.35
N PRO A 234 -6.37 2.31 -0.12
CA PRO A 234 -5.73 1.08 -0.59
C PRO A 234 -4.77 1.30 -1.76
N GLY A 235 -5.04 2.26 -2.65
CA GLY A 235 -4.20 2.57 -3.80
C GLY A 235 -2.75 2.91 -3.47
N LEU A 236 -2.46 3.36 -2.24
CA LEU A 236 -1.08 3.66 -1.80
C LEU A 236 -0.21 2.41 -1.64
N TRP A 237 -0.83 1.25 -1.37
CA TRP A 237 -0.14 0.11 -0.76
C TRP A 237 0.63 -0.77 -1.74
N GLU A 238 0.46 -0.58 -3.05
CA GLU A 238 1.39 -1.16 -4.04
C GLU A 238 2.82 -0.59 -3.85
N GLY A 239 2.92 0.64 -3.34
CA GLY A 239 4.19 1.29 -3.00
C GLY A 239 4.89 0.74 -1.76
N MET A 240 4.24 -0.12 -0.97
CA MET A 240 4.78 -0.61 0.30
C MET A 240 6.03 -1.48 0.12
N ARG A 241 7.02 -1.33 1.02
CA ARG A 241 8.29 -2.08 1.01
C ARG A 241 8.65 -2.53 2.44
N ILE A 242 8.12 -3.68 2.88
CA ILE A 242 8.41 -4.27 4.20
C ILE A 242 9.92 -4.46 4.38
N GLY A 243 10.63 -4.81 3.29
CA GLY A 243 12.08 -4.97 3.28
C GLY A 243 12.87 -3.74 3.75
N LEU A 244 12.29 -2.54 3.68
CA LEU A 244 12.96 -1.29 4.06
C LEU A 244 12.55 -0.75 5.43
N LEU A 245 11.57 -1.36 6.11
CA LEU A 245 11.09 -0.88 7.41
C LEU A 245 12.17 -0.89 8.50
N HIS A 246 13.11 -1.84 8.44
CA HIS A 246 14.24 -1.85 9.38
C HIS A 246 15.13 -0.61 9.26
N LYS A 247 15.26 -0.04 8.05
CA LYS A 247 15.98 1.21 7.87
C LYS A 247 15.18 2.37 8.44
N VAL A 248 13.87 2.41 8.18
CA VAL A 248 12.95 3.41 8.74
C VAL A 248 13.10 3.48 10.27
N THR A 249 13.09 2.34 10.97
CA THR A 249 13.26 2.30 12.43
C THR A 249 14.66 2.63 12.90
N ALA A 250 15.70 2.21 12.16
CA ALA A 250 17.09 2.41 12.58
C ALA A 250 17.55 3.87 12.43
N MET A 251 16.84 4.68 11.63
CA MET A 251 17.14 6.10 11.47
C MET A 251 16.79 6.91 12.72
N HIS A 252 15.87 6.50 13.60
CA HIS A 252 15.44 7.36 14.72
C HIS A 252 14.97 8.76 14.25
N CYS A 253 14.37 8.84 13.05
CA CYS A 253 13.81 10.05 12.43
C CYS A 253 12.29 10.02 12.47
N ASP A 254 11.71 9.59 13.60
CA ASP A 254 10.30 9.24 13.70
C ASP A 254 9.39 10.44 13.36
N GLU A 255 9.79 11.66 13.75
CA GLU A 255 9.06 12.90 13.51
C GLU A 255 9.04 13.32 12.03
N PRO A 256 10.16 13.42 11.30
CA PRO A 256 10.14 13.62 9.84
C PRO A 256 9.39 12.53 9.07
N ILE A 257 9.56 11.26 9.45
CA ILE A 257 8.87 10.12 8.80
C ILE A 257 7.35 10.28 8.99
N ALA A 258 6.92 10.54 10.22
CA ALA A 258 5.53 10.81 10.54
C ALA A 258 4.97 12.02 9.79
N CYS A 259 5.77 13.08 9.64
CA CYS A 259 5.38 14.27 8.89
C CYS A 259 5.12 13.93 7.43
N TYR A 260 6.00 13.13 6.80
CA TYR A 260 5.81 12.67 5.43
C TYR A 260 4.52 11.85 5.29
N TRP A 261 4.28 10.87 6.16
CA TRP A 261 3.05 10.05 6.08
C TRP A 261 1.79 10.87 6.35
N ARG A 262 1.86 11.87 7.23
CA ARG A 262 0.77 12.83 7.41
C ARG A 262 0.52 13.64 6.14
N LEU A 263 1.58 14.08 5.46
CA LEU A 263 1.47 14.79 4.19
C LEU A 263 0.82 13.93 3.11
N ILE A 264 1.15 12.64 3.04
CA ILE A 264 0.44 11.69 2.15
C ILE A 264 -1.06 11.73 2.48
N PHE A 265 -1.43 11.48 3.73
CA PHE A 265 -2.83 11.46 4.14
C PHE A 265 -3.55 12.78 3.81
N SER A 266 -2.97 13.91 4.19
CA SER A 266 -3.57 15.24 3.98
C SER A 266 -3.70 15.57 2.49
N THR A 267 -2.76 15.13 1.65
CA THR A 267 -2.86 15.34 0.19
C THR A 267 -4.10 14.65 -0.36
N PHE A 268 -4.29 13.38 -0.06
CA PHE A 268 -5.43 12.61 -0.57
C PHE A 268 -6.75 13.00 0.09
N SER A 269 -6.77 13.34 1.38
CA SER A 269 -7.94 13.90 2.06
C SER A 269 -8.36 15.24 1.45
N THR A 270 -7.39 16.11 1.15
CA THR A 270 -7.64 17.37 0.43
C THR A 270 -8.21 17.12 -0.95
N LEU A 271 -7.69 16.15 -1.71
CA LEU A 271 -8.22 15.80 -3.02
C LEU A 271 -9.71 15.45 -2.97
N VAL A 272 -10.17 14.69 -1.98
CA VAL A 272 -11.60 14.35 -1.82
C VAL A 272 -12.43 15.43 -1.10
N GLY A 273 -11.80 16.53 -0.69
CA GLY A 273 -12.45 17.68 -0.04
C GLY A 273 -12.77 17.44 1.44
N GLY A 274 -11.92 16.66 2.13
CA GLY A 274 -12.12 16.30 3.55
C GLY A 274 -13.16 15.21 3.79
N ARG A 275 -13.75 14.66 2.74
CA ARG A 275 -14.69 13.53 2.77
C ARG A 275 -13.92 12.21 2.84
N ASP A 276 -13.38 11.91 4.02
CA ASP A 276 -12.52 10.76 4.24
C ASP A 276 -13.19 9.41 3.92
N GLU A 277 -14.53 9.35 3.93
CA GLU A 277 -15.32 8.20 3.48
C GLU A 277 -15.10 7.84 2.01
N LEU A 278 -14.58 8.77 1.19
CA LEU A 278 -14.29 8.55 -0.23
C LEU A 278 -12.86 8.06 -0.48
N LEU A 279 -11.96 8.12 0.52
CA LEU A 279 -10.58 7.65 0.40
C LEU A 279 -10.45 6.19 -0.08
N PRO A 280 -11.32 5.24 0.34
CA PRO A 280 -11.26 3.86 -0.14
C PRO A 280 -11.54 3.68 -1.65
N LEU A 281 -12.09 4.71 -2.32
CA LEU A 281 -12.36 4.68 -3.76
C LEU A 281 -11.12 5.00 -4.61
N ILE A 282 -10.07 5.55 -4.00
CA ILE A 282 -8.80 5.87 -4.66
C ILE A 282 -8.02 4.57 -4.91
N ASP A 283 -7.90 4.21 -6.19
CA ASP A 283 -7.23 2.98 -6.61
C ASP A 283 -5.75 3.17 -6.96
N GLY A 284 -5.03 2.05 -7.06
CA GLY A 284 -3.60 2.00 -7.33
C GLY A 284 -3.23 2.59 -8.69
N VAL A 285 -4.09 2.47 -9.69
CA VAL A 285 -3.88 3.10 -11.01
C VAL A 285 -3.89 4.61 -10.89
N THR A 286 -4.88 5.17 -10.18
CA THR A 286 -4.96 6.61 -9.90
C THR A 286 -3.73 7.08 -9.15
N VAL A 287 -3.31 6.37 -8.09
CA VAL A 287 -2.11 6.73 -7.32
C VAL A 287 -0.84 6.68 -8.19
N ASP A 288 -0.68 5.67 -9.05
CA ASP A 288 0.51 5.56 -9.91
C ASP A 288 0.59 6.68 -10.95
N LEU A 289 -0.56 7.16 -11.45
CA LEU A 289 -0.64 8.32 -12.35
C LEU A 289 -0.33 9.64 -11.63
N LEU A 290 -0.73 9.79 -10.37
CA LEU A 290 -0.57 11.02 -9.57
C LEU A 290 0.82 11.17 -8.97
N GLN A 291 1.46 10.08 -8.54
CA GLN A 291 2.69 10.13 -7.75
C GLN A 291 3.77 11.03 -8.40
N SER A 292 4.43 11.85 -7.58
CA SER A 292 5.50 12.77 -8.00
C SER A 292 5.12 13.86 -9.02
N ARG A 293 3.83 14.01 -9.36
CA ARG A 293 3.36 15.08 -10.24
C ARG A 293 3.15 16.38 -9.47
N VAL A 294 3.37 17.51 -10.15
CA VAL A 294 3.18 18.86 -9.59
C VAL A 294 2.28 19.69 -10.52
N PRO A 295 0.97 19.40 -10.59
CA PRO A 295 0.08 19.95 -11.62
C PRO A 295 -0.03 21.48 -11.61
N LYS A 296 0.11 22.15 -10.46
CA LYS A 296 0.03 23.62 -10.40
C LYS A 296 1.24 24.31 -11.06
N VAL A 297 2.41 23.66 -11.02
CA VAL A 297 3.68 24.25 -11.43
C VAL A 297 4.16 23.71 -12.79
N SER A 298 3.89 22.43 -13.07
CA SER A 298 4.33 21.74 -14.28
C SER A 298 3.19 21.59 -15.29
N SER A 299 3.24 22.35 -16.38
CA SER A 299 2.26 22.24 -17.48
C SER A 299 2.27 20.85 -18.13
N LYS A 300 3.43 20.18 -18.18
CA LYS A 300 3.58 18.80 -18.64
C LYS A 300 2.81 17.83 -17.76
N ASP A 301 2.94 17.95 -16.44
CA ASP A 301 2.20 17.11 -15.49
C ASP A 301 0.70 17.39 -15.54
N LEU A 302 0.29 18.67 -15.62
CA LEU A 302 -1.11 19.06 -15.73
C LEU A 302 -1.77 18.44 -16.97
N LYS A 303 -1.13 18.60 -18.15
CA LYS A 303 -1.63 18.03 -19.41
C LYS A 303 -1.68 16.50 -19.36
N PHE A 304 -0.66 15.87 -18.80
CA PHE A 304 -0.65 14.42 -18.61
C PHE A 304 -1.84 13.94 -17.76
N LEU A 305 -2.15 14.63 -16.67
CA LEU A 305 -3.27 14.29 -15.80
C LEU A 305 -4.62 14.58 -16.47
N GLU A 306 -4.73 15.68 -17.22
CA GLU A 306 -5.94 16.05 -17.96
C GLU A 306 -6.28 14.99 -19.01
N ASP A 307 -5.29 14.53 -19.77
CA ASP A 307 -5.45 13.47 -20.77
C ASP A 307 -5.93 12.15 -20.12
N ASN A 308 -5.41 11.81 -18.93
CA ASN A 308 -5.83 10.61 -18.20
C ASN A 308 -7.22 10.76 -17.57
N MET A 309 -7.60 11.96 -17.18
CA MET A 309 -8.96 12.29 -16.73
C MET A 309 -9.95 12.11 -17.89
N LYS A 310 -9.66 12.68 -19.07
CA LYS A 310 -10.48 12.51 -20.30
C LYS A 310 -10.61 11.05 -20.75
N LYS A 311 -9.56 10.25 -20.56
CA LYS A 311 -9.55 8.81 -20.85
C LYS A 311 -10.30 7.96 -19.80
N GLY A 312 -10.84 8.57 -18.75
CA GLY A 312 -11.52 7.87 -17.65
C GLY A 312 -10.61 6.97 -16.82
N ARG A 313 -9.29 7.24 -16.80
CA ARG A 313 -8.30 6.44 -16.06
C ARG A 313 -8.01 6.98 -14.67
N LEU A 314 -8.24 8.28 -14.45
CA LEU A 314 -8.05 8.95 -13.19
C LEU A 314 -9.38 8.95 -12.41
N PHE A 315 -9.38 8.52 -11.16
CA PHE A 315 -10.59 8.46 -10.31
C PHE A 315 -11.80 7.71 -10.91
N PRO A 316 -11.63 6.53 -11.54
CA PRO A 316 -12.72 5.84 -12.25
C PRO A 316 -13.85 5.36 -11.33
N ASN A 317 -13.63 5.35 -10.02
CA ASN A 317 -14.58 4.86 -9.01
C ASN A 317 -15.43 5.97 -8.39
N PHE A 318 -15.28 7.21 -8.87
CA PHE A 318 -15.98 8.38 -8.37
C PHE A 318 -17.09 8.80 -9.33
N SER A 319 -18.12 9.47 -8.81
CA SER A 319 -19.14 10.09 -9.66
C SER A 319 -18.53 11.23 -10.48
N GLU A 320 -19.12 11.58 -11.62
CA GLU A 320 -18.64 12.72 -12.42
C GLU A 320 -18.64 14.04 -11.62
N ALA A 321 -19.59 14.21 -10.71
CA ALA A 321 -19.64 15.37 -9.83
C ALA A 321 -18.45 15.42 -8.86
N ASP A 322 -18.13 14.28 -8.24
CA ASP A 322 -16.96 14.17 -7.36
C ASP A 322 -15.66 14.36 -8.13
N GLN A 323 -15.54 13.78 -9.34
CA GLN A 323 -14.37 13.93 -10.20
C GLN A 323 -14.09 15.39 -10.53
N ARG A 324 -15.11 16.20 -10.83
CA ARG A 324 -14.94 17.65 -11.07
C ARG A 324 -14.39 18.38 -9.85
N GLY A 325 -14.92 18.08 -8.66
CA GLY A 325 -14.42 18.67 -7.42
C GLY A 325 -12.99 18.25 -7.12
N ILE A 326 -12.67 16.97 -7.33
CA ILE A 326 -11.31 16.44 -7.16
C ILE A 326 -10.35 17.10 -8.14
N TRP A 327 -10.74 17.26 -9.41
CA TRP A 327 -9.94 17.91 -10.43
C TRP A 327 -9.54 19.33 -10.02
N ALA A 328 -10.52 20.15 -9.59
CA ALA A 328 -10.26 21.53 -9.17
C ALA A 328 -9.26 21.64 -8.02
N ARG A 329 -9.23 20.66 -7.10
CA ARG A 329 -8.25 20.63 -6.00
C ARG A 329 -6.91 20.03 -6.42
N LEU A 330 -6.94 19.05 -7.32
CA LEU A 330 -5.74 18.45 -7.87
C LEU A 330 -4.87 19.49 -8.59
N THR A 331 -5.48 20.38 -9.38
CA THR A 331 -4.75 21.42 -10.11
C THR A 331 -4.08 22.45 -9.22
N GLU A 332 -4.47 22.55 -7.95
CA GLU A 332 -3.90 23.48 -6.99
C GLU A 332 -2.68 22.93 -6.23
N ILE A 333 -2.29 21.67 -6.46
CA ILE A 333 -1.15 21.06 -5.80
C ILE A 333 0.16 21.54 -6.44
N ASP A 334 0.96 22.28 -5.66
CA ASP A 334 2.26 22.87 -6.04
C ASP A 334 3.49 22.12 -5.51
N TYR A 335 3.30 20.94 -4.95
CA TYR A 335 4.39 20.06 -4.53
C TYR A 335 4.27 18.66 -5.16
N PRO A 336 5.36 17.88 -5.24
CA PRO A 336 5.30 16.51 -5.75
C PRO A 336 4.35 15.66 -4.91
N ILE A 337 3.27 15.16 -5.52
CA ILE A 337 2.25 14.38 -4.83
C ILE A 337 2.93 13.16 -4.16
N PRO A 338 2.93 13.09 -2.81
CA PRO A 338 3.67 12.07 -2.09
C PRO A 338 2.84 10.79 -1.94
N THR A 339 3.52 9.66 -1.97
CA THR A 339 2.95 8.30 -1.82
C THR A 339 3.89 7.42 -1.00
N LEU A 340 3.46 6.20 -0.65
CA LEU A 340 4.38 5.23 -0.03
C LEU A 340 5.57 4.90 -0.95
N LYS A 341 5.34 4.84 -2.27
CA LYS A 341 6.39 4.55 -3.25
C LYS A 341 7.44 5.65 -3.31
N THR A 342 7.03 6.92 -3.28
CA THR A 342 7.97 8.05 -3.25
C THR A 342 8.66 8.15 -1.90
N PHE A 343 7.94 7.94 -0.78
CA PHE A 343 8.54 7.91 0.56
C PHE A 343 9.76 6.97 0.64
N PHE A 344 9.63 5.72 0.17
CA PHE A 344 10.75 4.77 0.24
C PHE A 344 11.96 5.19 -0.61
N LYS A 345 11.76 5.98 -1.67
CA LYS A 345 12.84 6.60 -2.46
C LYS A 345 13.42 7.82 -1.73
N ASP A 346 12.56 8.73 -1.29
CA ASP A 346 12.92 10.00 -0.65
C ASP A 346 13.61 9.79 0.69
N ARG A 347 13.38 8.65 1.34
CA ARG A 347 14.11 8.16 2.51
C ARG A 347 15.63 8.23 2.34
N LEU A 348 16.16 8.09 1.12
CA LEU A 348 17.60 8.23 0.86
C LEU A 348 18.09 9.66 1.16
N TYR A 349 17.31 10.68 0.83
CA TYR A 349 17.62 12.07 1.20
C TYR A 349 17.50 12.28 2.70
N LEU A 350 16.54 11.63 3.35
CA LEU A 350 16.41 11.64 4.80
C LEU A 350 17.62 11.00 5.49
N GLU A 351 18.21 9.92 4.93
CA GLU A 351 19.46 9.33 5.45
C GLU A 351 20.61 10.34 5.44
N VAL A 352 20.73 11.14 4.37
CA VAL A 352 21.75 12.20 4.27
C VAL A 352 21.49 13.31 5.28
N ALA A 353 20.27 13.85 5.32
CA ALA A 353 19.91 14.92 6.25
C ALA A 353 20.08 14.48 7.71
N GLN A 354 19.71 13.24 8.03
CA GLN A 354 19.93 12.64 9.33
C GLN A 354 21.41 12.70 9.76
N CYS A 355 22.35 12.39 8.86
CA CYS A 355 23.77 12.41 9.19
C CYS A 355 24.24 13.81 9.61
N VAL A 356 23.67 14.86 9.01
CA VAL A 356 23.91 16.25 9.44
C VAL A 356 23.31 16.49 10.82
N MET A 357 22.02 16.17 10.99
CA MET A 357 21.30 16.40 12.25
C MET A 357 21.94 15.68 13.44
N LYS A 358 22.45 14.45 13.24
CA LYS A 358 23.18 13.69 14.27
C LYS A 358 24.48 14.36 14.73
N ARG A 359 25.10 15.23 13.93
CA ARG A 359 26.29 15.99 14.35
C ARG A 359 25.94 17.17 15.26
N LEU A 360 24.67 17.55 15.33
CA LEU A 360 24.20 18.69 16.11
C LEU A 360 24.02 18.34 17.60
N PHE A 361 23.98 17.06 17.98
CA PHE A 361 23.89 16.62 19.37
C PHE A 361 24.68 15.32 19.60
N VAL A 362 25.05 15.06 20.86
CA VAL A 362 25.67 13.79 21.24
C VAL A 362 24.57 12.85 21.69
N GLN A 363 24.35 11.75 20.95
CA GLN A 363 23.36 10.76 21.32
C GLN A 363 23.80 10.01 22.59
N PRO A 364 23.00 10.00 23.68
CA PRO A 364 23.33 9.23 24.87
C PRO A 364 23.40 7.74 24.53
N ARG A 365 24.49 7.06 24.93
CA ARG A 365 24.71 5.63 24.60
C ARG A 365 23.61 4.69 25.15
N SER A 366 22.86 5.12 26.16
CA SER A 366 21.89 4.31 26.90
C SER A 366 20.43 4.56 26.54
N GLU A 367 20.11 5.57 25.72
CA GLU A 367 18.72 5.98 25.48
C GLU A 367 18.33 5.92 24.00
N LYS A 368 17.20 5.26 23.73
CA LYS A 368 16.56 5.24 22.40
C LYS A 368 15.74 6.52 22.21
N VAL A 369 16.41 7.64 22.03
CA VAL A 369 15.78 8.92 21.68
C VAL A 369 15.77 9.12 20.17
N THR A 370 14.75 9.80 19.65
CA THR A 370 14.73 10.29 18.28
C THR A 370 15.73 11.44 18.12
N ILE A 371 16.06 11.80 16.88
CA ILE A 371 16.91 12.96 16.57
C ILE A 371 16.29 14.24 17.12
N ASP A 372 15.00 14.45 16.90
CA ASP A 372 14.30 15.64 17.38
C ASP A 372 14.26 15.68 18.90
N GLN A 373 13.99 14.56 19.58
CA GLN A 373 14.06 14.49 21.05
C GLN A 373 15.48 14.77 21.57
N GLY A 374 16.50 14.23 20.92
CA GLY A 374 17.90 14.46 21.28
C GLY A 374 18.30 15.93 21.16
N LEU A 375 17.89 16.58 20.09
CA LEU A 375 18.09 18.01 19.89
C LEU A 375 17.26 18.83 20.88
N TYR A 376 15.98 18.51 21.04
CA TYR A 376 15.10 19.18 21.99
C TYR A 376 15.68 19.20 23.41
N ARG A 377 16.23 18.07 23.88
CA ARG A 377 16.88 17.98 25.19
C ARG A 377 18.13 18.85 25.29
N LYS A 378 18.89 19.00 24.21
CA LYS A 378 20.05 19.90 24.18
C LYS A 378 19.65 21.37 24.31
N PHE A 379 18.53 21.76 23.71
CA PHE A 379 18.00 23.13 23.70
C PHE A 379 17.04 23.43 24.86
N TYR A 380 16.90 22.53 25.83
CA TYR A 380 16.00 22.72 26.96
C TYR A 380 16.51 23.82 27.90
N HIS A 381 15.73 24.89 28.06
CA HIS A 381 15.91 25.92 29.09
C HIS A 381 15.08 25.55 30.35
N PRO A 382 15.60 25.71 31.58
CA PRO A 382 14.85 25.45 32.82
C PRO A 382 13.87 26.59 33.17
N VAL A 383 13.10 27.08 32.20
CA VAL A 383 12.09 28.13 32.42
C VAL A 383 10.68 27.51 32.30
N PRO A 384 9.77 27.74 33.25
CA PRO A 384 8.42 27.18 33.23
C PRO A 384 7.54 27.93 32.22
N ILE A 385 7.72 27.64 30.93
CA ILE A 385 6.79 28.05 29.85
C ILE A 385 5.64 27.02 29.76
N SER A 386 4.51 27.29 29.11
CA SER A 386 3.46 26.29 28.83
C SER A 386 3.97 25.18 27.87
N MET A 387 3.48 23.94 27.97
CA MET A 387 3.90 22.81 27.08
C MET A 387 3.59 23.07 25.60
N GLU A 388 2.52 23.83 25.32
CA GLU A 388 2.04 24.12 23.97
C GLU A 388 2.86 25.20 23.27
N LEU A 389 3.21 26.28 23.99
CA LEU A 389 4.15 27.30 23.51
C LEU A 389 5.56 26.71 23.28
N ARG A 390 5.97 25.73 24.11
CA ARG A 390 7.24 24.99 23.98
C ARG A 390 7.32 24.12 22.73
N GLN A 391 6.24 23.45 22.34
CA GLN A 391 6.17 22.67 21.10
C GLN A 391 6.19 23.57 19.85
N ARG A 392 5.61 24.77 19.94
CA ARG A 392 5.53 25.72 18.82
C ARG A 392 6.88 26.41 18.52
N TRP A 393 7.61 26.84 19.56
CA TRP A 393 8.88 27.58 19.39
C TRP A 393 10.06 26.70 18.93
N LEU A 394 10.23 25.51 19.51
CA LEU A 394 11.27 24.58 19.07
C LEU A 394 10.91 23.84 17.77
N GLY A 395 9.62 23.79 17.41
CA GLY A 395 9.17 23.23 16.14
C GLY A 395 9.73 23.98 14.94
N ASP A 396 9.65 25.31 14.94
CA ASP A 396 10.09 26.14 13.82
C ASP A 396 11.61 26.07 13.62
N ASP A 397 12.39 26.13 14.70
CA ASP A 397 13.86 26.02 14.63
C ASP A 397 14.31 24.61 14.19
N LEU A 398 13.64 23.55 14.65
CA LEU A 398 13.91 22.18 14.20
C LEU A 398 13.60 21.99 12.71
N LEU A 399 12.51 22.59 12.22
CA LEU A 399 12.17 22.56 10.80
C LEU A 399 13.24 23.24 9.95
N GLU A 400 13.78 24.38 10.40
CA GLU A 400 14.89 25.05 9.72
C GLU A 400 16.17 24.21 9.72
N PHE A 401 16.50 23.53 10.82
CA PHE A 401 17.66 22.62 10.84
C PHE A 401 17.48 21.44 9.89
N TRP A 402 16.29 20.84 9.83
CA TRP A 402 15.98 19.79 8.86
C TRP A 402 16.06 20.32 7.43
N ARG A 403 15.45 21.47 7.14
CA ARG A 403 15.50 22.12 5.81
C ARG A 403 16.93 22.39 5.38
N PHE A 404 17.75 22.98 6.25
CA PHE A 404 19.17 23.21 5.99
C PHE A 404 19.91 21.90 5.72
N SER A 405 19.61 20.86 6.50
CA SER A 405 20.21 19.52 6.34
C SER A 405 19.82 18.85 5.03
N PHE A 406 18.59 19.05 4.55
CA PHE A 406 18.18 18.59 3.22
C PHE A 406 18.85 19.37 2.10
N GLN A 407 19.03 20.69 2.28
CA GLN A 407 19.62 21.56 1.27
C GLN A 407 21.13 21.33 1.08
N TYR A 408 21.88 21.20 2.18
CA TYR A 408 23.35 21.13 2.16
C TYR A 408 23.92 19.77 2.59
N GLY A 409 23.06 18.76 2.78
CA GLY A 409 23.48 17.48 3.35
C GLY A 409 24.54 16.75 2.53
N PHE A 410 24.52 16.87 1.21
CA PHE A 410 25.53 16.25 0.34
C PHE A 410 26.88 16.97 0.40
N GLU A 411 26.91 18.27 0.66
CA GLU A 411 28.12 19.06 0.86
C GLU A 411 28.73 18.84 2.25
N LEU A 412 27.87 18.57 3.24
CA LEU A 412 28.25 18.39 4.64
C LEU A 412 28.64 16.96 5.01
N THR A 413 28.36 15.99 4.12
CA THR A 413 28.57 14.56 4.34
C THR A 413 29.26 13.92 3.14
N ASP A 414 29.85 12.73 3.32
CA ASP A 414 30.55 12.02 2.24
C ASP A 414 29.60 11.27 1.26
N HIS A 415 28.31 11.60 1.28
CA HIS A 415 27.34 11.00 0.36
C HIS A 415 27.49 11.60 -1.04
N GLN A 416 27.54 10.75 -2.06
CA GLN A 416 27.56 11.20 -3.45
C GLN A 416 26.15 11.53 -3.93
N ARG A 417 25.99 12.65 -4.63
CA ARG A 417 24.77 12.93 -5.41
C ARG A 417 24.68 11.94 -6.58
N LEU A 418 23.47 11.47 -6.87
CA LEU A 418 23.20 10.75 -8.13
C LEU A 418 23.61 11.64 -9.30
N LYS A 419 24.52 11.16 -10.14
CA LYS A 419 24.90 11.84 -11.39
C LYS A 419 23.74 11.71 -12.37
N TRP A 420 23.34 12.82 -12.98
CA TRP A 420 22.35 12.81 -14.06
C TRP A 420 22.78 11.86 -15.19
N PRO A 421 21.85 11.12 -15.82
CA PRO A 421 22.14 10.41 -17.07
C PRO A 421 22.68 11.40 -18.09
N LYS A 422 23.74 11.02 -18.82
CA LYS A 422 24.42 11.91 -19.77
C LYS A 422 23.60 12.21 -21.04
N ASP A 423 22.50 11.48 -21.27
CA ASP A 423 21.59 11.69 -22.40
C ASP A 423 20.16 11.98 -21.90
N PRO A 424 19.82 13.24 -21.58
CA PRO A 424 18.44 13.66 -21.41
C PRO A 424 17.75 13.89 -22.77
N ASP A 425 16.45 13.60 -22.83
CA ASP A 425 15.56 13.90 -23.96
C ASP A 425 15.54 15.42 -24.23
N PRO A 426 15.61 15.91 -25.48
CA PRO A 426 15.74 17.35 -25.80
C PRO A 426 14.57 18.21 -25.32
N GLU A 427 13.41 17.62 -25.00
CA GLU A 427 12.21 18.36 -24.59
C GLU A 427 12.11 18.64 -23.08
N ASP A 428 13.04 18.12 -22.25
CA ASP A 428 13.06 18.34 -20.79
C ASP A 428 14.11 19.40 -20.33
N LEU A 429 14.52 20.29 -21.24
CA LEU A 429 15.48 21.35 -20.95
C LEU A 429 14.86 22.47 -20.10
N PHE A 430 14.90 22.31 -18.78
CA PHE A 430 15.26 23.43 -17.93
C PHE A 430 16.74 23.73 -18.19
N ASP A 431 17.02 24.98 -18.52
CA ASP A 431 18.31 25.53 -18.94
C ASP A 431 19.53 24.94 -18.19
N PRO A 432 20.43 24.19 -18.86
CA PRO A 432 21.61 23.60 -18.22
C PRO A 432 22.71 24.63 -17.89
N GLN A 433 22.55 25.92 -18.23
CA GLN A 433 23.64 26.90 -18.16
C GLN A 433 23.78 27.67 -16.84
N SER A 434 23.23 27.18 -15.72
CA SER A 434 23.47 27.80 -14.40
C SER A 434 23.89 26.81 -13.32
N SER A 435 25.04 26.15 -13.48
CA SER A 435 25.69 25.51 -12.33
C SER A 435 27.20 25.35 -12.48
N GLU A 436 27.91 26.43 -12.82
CA GLU A 436 29.19 26.70 -12.14
C GLU A 436 28.86 27.38 -10.81
N SER A 437 28.26 26.63 -9.88
CA SER A 437 28.05 27.14 -8.53
C SER A 437 29.40 27.23 -7.85
N SER A 438 29.80 28.45 -7.48
CA SER A 438 30.87 28.69 -6.49
C SER A 438 30.64 27.77 -5.29
N PHE A 439 31.46 26.72 -5.16
CA PHE A 439 31.33 25.77 -4.06
C PHE A 439 31.68 26.49 -2.76
N ILE A 440 30.69 26.71 -1.90
CA ILE A 440 30.92 27.20 -0.54
C ILE A 440 31.74 26.12 0.20
N PRO A 441 32.89 26.46 0.82
CA PRO A 441 33.67 25.50 1.58
C PRO A 441 32.84 24.83 2.68
N ASN A 442 32.95 23.51 2.83
CA ASN A 442 32.22 22.71 3.83
C ASN A 442 32.33 23.31 5.25
N GLN A 443 33.49 23.85 5.61
CA GLN A 443 33.70 24.53 6.89
C GLN A 443 32.80 25.76 7.08
N GLU A 444 32.56 26.56 6.03
CA GLU A 444 31.70 27.73 6.11
C GLU A 444 30.23 27.34 6.27
N ILE A 445 29.79 26.28 5.58
CA ILE A 445 28.44 25.75 5.70
C ILE A 445 28.20 25.23 7.14
N TRP A 446 29.15 24.49 7.72
CA TRP A 446 29.07 24.09 9.14
C TRP A 446 29.07 25.30 10.08
N ARG A 447 29.91 26.31 9.84
CA ARG A 447 29.95 27.53 10.67
C ARG A 447 28.60 28.24 10.65
N HIS A 448 27.95 28.33 9.50
CA HIS A 448 26.62 28.92 9.38
C HIS A 448 25.58 28.11 10.15
N LEU A 449 25.56 26.77 9.99
CA LEU A 449 24.64 25.90 10.73
C LEU A 449 24.81 26.02 12.24
N PHE A 450 26.05 26.03 12.73
CA PHE A 450 26.31 26.25 14.16
C PHE A 450 25.99 27.67 14.62
N ALA A 451 26.09 28.68 13.76
CA ALA A 451 25.65 30.04 14.08
C ALA A 451 24.12 30.10 14.23
N LEU A 452 23.36 29.49 13.30
CA LEU A 452 21.91 29.33 13.40
C LEU A 452 21.53 28.65 14.73
N MET A 453 22.23 27.57 15.09
CA MET A 453 21.99 26.89 16.36
C MET A 453 22.30 27.75 17.60
N ARG A 454 23.32 28.59 17.55
CA ARG A 454 23.67 29.50 18.66
C ARG A 454 22.64 30.63 18.81
N TRP A 455 22.08 31.10 17.70
CA TRP A 455 21.01 32.10 17.73
C TRP A 455 19.71 31.54 18.32
N SER A 456 19.39 30.27 18.03
CA SER A 456 18.31 29.54 18.72
C SER A 456 18.53 29.36 20.23
N TYR A 457 19.77 29.47 20.72
CA TYR A 457 20.12 29.33 22.14
C TYR A 457 19.84 30.58 23.00
N HIS A 458 19.65 31.77 22.39
CA HIS A 458 19.42 33.03 23.10
C HIS A 458 18.11 33.72 22.66
N PRO A 459 16.95 33.32 23.22
CA PRO A 459 15.64 33.88 22.84
C PRO A 459 15.42 35.33 23.30
N LEU A 460 16.22 35.83 24.26
CA LEU A 460 16.05 37.15 24.87
C LEU A 460 16.25 38.34 23.91
N VAL A 461 16.67 38.08 22.67
CA VAL A 461 16.83 39.13 21.63
C VAL A 461 15.62 39.20 20.68
N ARG A 462 14.76 38.18 20.61
CA ARG A 462 13.59 38.17 19.69
C ARG A 462 12.39 39.01 20.17
N VAL A 463 12.40 39.58 21.37
CA VAL A 463 11.26 40.33 21.92
C VAL A 463 11.35 41.85 21.66
N ASN A 464 12.46 42.36 21.09
CA ASN A 464 12.68 43.81 20.95
C ASN A 464 13.15 44.25 19.53
N THR A 465 12.66 43.61 18.47
CA THR A 465 12.77 44.13 17.09
C THR A 465 11.55 43.79 16.27
#